data_AF-A0A0Q5VVR4-F1
#
_entry.id   AF-A0A0Q5VVR4-F1
#
_cell.length_a   1.000
_cell.length_b   1.000
_cell.length_c   1.000
_cell.angle_alpha   90.00
_cell.angle_beta   90.00
_cell.angle_gamma   90.00
#
_symmetry.space_group_name_H-M   'P 1'
#
loop_
_entity.id
_entity.type
_entity.pdbx_description
1 polymer ?
#
loop_
_entity_poly.entity_id
_entity_poly.type
_entity_poly.pdbx_seq_one_letter_code
_entity_poly.pdbx_strand_id
1 'polypeptide(L)' 'MAVGAGFRDGGGMEWATFLSRLTLWVVVGAVAGLLVGLVLLGLDVVDNPFWCVSIGIVVAAVAMPMRRAVSREG' A
#
# COMPACT_ATOMS: atom_id res chain seq x y z
N MET A 1 9.33 -22.11 -6.67
CA MET A 1 9.59 -21.23 -5.52
C MET A 1 11.06 -20.85 -5.55
N ALA A 2 11.39 -19.65 -6.04
CA ALA A 2 12.75 -19.13 -6.04
C ALA A 2 12.71 -17.77 -5.32
N VAL A 3 12.80 -17.83 -4.00
CA VAL A 3 12.99 -16.66 -3.14
C VAL A 3 14.49 -16.64 -2.82
N GLY A 4 15.22 -15.69 -3.41
CA GLY A 4 16.61 -15.42 -3.03
C GLY A 4 17.65 -15.65 -4.11
N ALA A 5 17.72 -14.78 -5.12
CA ALA A 5 18.90 -14.67 -5.99
C ALA A 5 18.99 -13.28 -6.67
N GLY A 6 18.90 -12.19 -5.91
CA GLY A 6 19.02 -10.83 -6.47
C GLY A 6 19.33 -9.73 -5.46
N PHE A 7 19.91 -10.07 -4.30
CA PHE A 7 19.94 -9.15 -3.15
C PHE A 7 21.26 -8.45 -2.85
N ARG A 8 22.35 -8.65 -3.62
CA ARG A 8 23.67 -8.28 -3.09
C ARG A 8 24.48 -7.20 -3.81
N ASP A 9 24.50 -7.03 -5.14
CA ASP A 9 25.62 -6.25 -5.73
C ASP A 9 25.26 -5.12 -6.72
N GLY A 10 23.97 -4.82 -6.95
CA GLY A 10 23.56 -3.67 -7.80
C GLY A 10 22.15 -3.10 -7.54
N GLY A 11 21.38 -3.73 -6.64
CA GLY A 11 19.94 -3.48 -6.44
C GLY A 11 19.57 -2.64 -5.21
N GLY A 12 20.53 -2.07 -4.47
CA GLY A 12 20.25 -1.31 -3.24
C GLY A 12 19.45 -0.03 -3.47
N MET A 13 19.80 0.74 -4.51
CA MET A 13 19.04 1.95 -4.88
C MET A 13 17.64 1.61 -5.41
N GLU A 14 17.50 0.51 -6.16
CA GLU A 14 16.20 0.08 -6.67
C GLU A 14 15.29 -0.44 -5.55
N TRP A 15 15.85 -1.15 -4.58
CA TRP A 15 15.12 -1.62 -3.41
C TRP A 15 14.68 -0.48 -2.49
N ALA A 16 15.56 0.48 -2.21
CA ALA A 16 15.21 1.68 -1.47
C ALA A 16 14.10 2.49 -2.18
N THR A 17 14.18 2.63 -3.51
CA THR A 17 13.16 3.31 -4.31
C THR A 17 11.83 2.55 -4.29
N PHE A 18 11.86 1.23 -4.35
CA PHE A 18 10.66 0.39 -4.23
C PHE A 18 10.01 0.55 -2.86
N LEU A 19 10.79 0.42 -1.78
CA LEU A 19 10.30 0.60 -0.41
C LEU A 19 9.75 2.01 -0.20
N SER A 20 10.43 3.05 -0.68
CA SER A 20 9.95 4.43 -0.58
C SER A 20 8.60 4.61 -1.27
N ARG A 21 8.44 4.09 -2.49
CA ARG A 21 7.15 4.14 -3.21
C ARG A 21 6.08 3.31 -2.51
N LEU A 22 6.42 2.12 -2.02
CA LEU A 22 5.48 1.26 -1.29
C LEU A 22 4.98 1.99 -0.03
N THR A 23 5.89 2.55 0.77
CA THR A 23 5.56 3.31 1.97
C THR A 23 4.68 4.51 1.64
N LEU A 24 4.99 5.25 0.56
CA LEU A 24 4.14 6.36 0.12
C LEU A 24 2.70 5.90 -0.17
N TRP A 25 2.54 4.81 -0.93
CA TRP A 25 1.22 4.25 -1.25
C TRP A 25 0.49 3.76 0.00
N VAL A 26 1.18 3.06 0.89
CA VAL A 26 0.63 2.60 2.17
C VAL A 26 0.18 3.75 3.04
N VAL A 27 0.97 4.83 3.14
CA VAL A 27 0.61 6.03 3.89
C VAL A 27 -0.61 6.71 3.28
N VAL A 28 -0.67 6.85 1.96
CA VAL A 28 -1.86 7.41 1.27
C VAL A 28 -3.10 6.54 1.53
N GLY A 29 -2.97 5.21 1.44
CA GLY A 29 -4.05 4.27 1.77
C GLY A 29 -4.50 4.36 3.22
N ALA A 30 -3.56 4.51 4.16
CA ALA A 30 -3.85 4.68 5.57
C ALA A 30 -4.61 5.99 5.84
N VAL A 31 -4.17 7.10 5.25
CA VAL A 31 -4.83 8.42 5.40
C VAL A 31 -6.23 8.39 4.80
N ALA A 32 -6.38 7.82 3.59
CA ALA A 32 -7.70 7.67 2.97
C ALA A 32 -8.63 6.77 3.81
N GLY A 33 -8.11 5.62 4.29
CA GLY A 33 -8.86 4.73 5.17
C GLY A 33 -9.25 5.37 6.49
N LEU A 34 -8.38 6.22 7.06
CA LEU A 34 -8.67 6.97 8.28
C LEU A 34 -9.78 8.01 8.05
N LEU A 35 -9.69 8.78 6.97
CA LEU A 35 -10.71 9.77 6.62
C LEU A 35 -12.08 9.11 6.43
N VAL A 36 -12.13 8.00 5.68
CA VAL A 36 -13.36 7.21 5.50
C VAL A 36 -13.86 6.67 6.84
N GLY A 37 -12.98 6.09 7.66
CA GLY A 37 -13.34 5.58 8.98
C GLY A 37 -13.92 6.66 9.91
N LEU A 38 -13.32 7.86 9.91
CA LEU A 38 -13.81 9.00 10.70
C LEU A 38 -15.18 9.49 10.21
N VAL A 39 -15.41 9.51 8.90
CA VAL A 39 -16.74 9.86 8.34
C VAL A 39 -17.78 8.82 8.76
N LEU A 40 -17.46 7.53 8.67
CA LEU A 40 -18.38 6.46 9.05
C LEU A 40 -18.65 6.44 10.57
N LEU A 41 -17.64 6.75 11.39
CA LEU A 41 -17.80 6.94 12.83
C LEU A 41 -18.72 8.13 13.13
N GLY A 42 -18.56 9.25 12.43
CA GLY A 42 -19.43 10.42 12.57
C GLY A 42 -20.89 10.18 12.14
N LEU A 43 -21.13 9.16 11.30
CA LEU A 43 -22.46 8.68 10.90
C LEU A 43 -22.98 7.54 11.79
N ASP A 44 -22.25 7.17 12.84
CA ASP A 44 -22.59 6.07 13.77
C ASP A 44 -22.72 4.69 13.08
N VAL A 45 -22.06 4.50 11.93
CA VAL A 45 -22.10 3.26 11.14
C VAL A 45 -21.10 2.23 11.68
N VAL A 46 -20.00 2.69 12.27
CA VAL A 46 -18.92 1.85 12.82
C VAL A 46 -18.44 2.42 14.15
N ASP A 47 -18.24 1.53 15.12
CA ASP A 47 -17.71 1.89 16.44
C ASP A 47 -16.19 2.15 16.44
N ASN A 48 -15.49 1.66 15.41
CA ASN A 48 -14.03 1.69 15.37
C ASN A 48 -13.49 2.05 13.97
N PRO A 49 -12.95 3.28 13.79
CA PRO A 49 -12.47 3.75 12.50
C PRO A 49 -11.16 3.07 12.04
N PHE A 50 -10.44 2.38 12.94
CA PHE A 50 -9.16 1.76 12.62
C PHE A 50 -9.27 0.60 11.63
N TRP A 51 -10.42 -0.07 11.55
CA TRP A 51 -10.65 -1.13 10.56
C TRP A 51 -10.56 -0.61 9.13
N CYS A 52 -11.08 0.59 8.87
CA CYS A 52 -11.00 1.25 7.57
C CYS A 52 -9.55 1.61 7.20
N VAL A 53 -8.73 1.99 8.18
CA VAL A 53 -7.29 2.25 8.00
C VAL A 53 -6.56 0.96 7.58
N SER A 54 -6.79 -0.15 8.27
CA SER A 54 -6.17 -1.44 7.95
C SER A 54 -6.54 -1.91 6.54
N ILE A 55 -7.82 -1.78 6.16
CA ILE A 55 -8.29 -2.11 4.80
C ILE A 55 -7.60 -1.20 3.77
N GLY A 56 -7.55 0.12 4.03
CA GLY A 56 -6.90 1.09 3.14
C GLY A 56 -5.41 0.80 2.91
N ILE A 57 -4.68 0.41 3.96
CA ILE A 57 -3.27 0.00 3.88
C ILE A 57 -3.12 -1.24 2.99
N VAL A 58 -3.91 -2.29 3.23
CA VAL A 58 -3.83 -3.55 2.49
C VAL A 58 -4.16 -3.33 1.01
N VAL A 59 -5.23 -2.58 0.73
CA VAL A 59 -5.64 -2.25 -0.65
C VAL A 59 -4.54 -1.47 -1.37
N ALA A 60 -3.95 -0.46 -0.74
CA ALA A 60 -2.87 0.32 -1.35
C ALA A 60 -1.60 -0.50 -1.58
N ALA A 61 -1.23 -1.38 -0.64
CA ALA A 61 -0.09 -2.27 -0.77
C ALA A 61 -0.26 -3.27 -1.94
N VAL A 62 -1.49 -3.77 -2.17
CA VAL A 62 -1.80 -4.71 -3.27
C VAL A 62 -1.98 -3.99 -4.61
N ALA A 63 -2.50 -2.76 -4.62
CA ALA A 63 -2.68 -1.99 -5.85
C ALA A 63 -1.34 -1.54 -6.48
N MET A 64 -0.30 -1.35 -5.66
CA MET A 64 1.03 -0.94 -6.12
C MET A 64 1.68 -1.92 -7.13
N PRO A 65 1.77 -3.24 -6.88
CA PRO A 65 2.33 -4.19 -7.86
C PRO A 65 1.47 -4.31 -9.14
N MET A 66 0.15 -4.15 -9.06
CA MET A 66 -0.74 -4.23 -10.24
C MET A 66 -0.45 -3.15 -11.30
N ARG A 67 -0.06 -1.93 -10.88
CA ARG A 67 0.30 -0.87 -11.83
C ARG A 67 1.60 -1.15 -12.60
N ARG A 68 2.52 -1.97 -12.06
CA ARG A 68 3.72 -2.39 -12.81
C ARG A 68 3.42 -3.48 -13.84
N ALA A 69 2.38 -4.28 -13.63
CA ALA A 69 1.94 -5.30 -14.58
C ALA A 69 1.24 -4.68 -15.81
N VAL A 70 0.33 -3.73 -15.58
CA VAL A 70 -0.43 -3.05 -16.66
C VAL A 70 0.46 -2.28 -17.64
N SER A 71 1.60 -1.76 -17.20
CA SER A 71 2.51 -1.01 -18.08
C SER A 71 3.38 -1.87 -19.00
N ARG A 72 3.28 -3.21 -18.93
CA ARG A 72 3.97 -4.15 -19.85
C ARG A 72 3.07 -4.70 -20.95
N GLU A 73 1.79 -4.32 -20.98
CA GLU A 73 0.79 -4.83 -21.93
C GLU A 73 0.30 -3.78 -22.95
N GLY A 74 0.87 -2.56 -22.94
CA GLY A 74 0.61 -1.53 -23.95
C GLY A 74 1.83 -1.27 -24.82
#